data_AF-A0A932M0W8-F1
#
_entry.id   AF-A0A932M0W8-F1
#
_cell.length_a   1.000
_cell.length_b   1.000
_cell.length_c   1.000
_cell.angle_alpha   90.00
_cell.angle_beta   90.00
_cell.angle_gamma   90.00
#
_symmetry.space_group_name_H-M   'P 1'
#
loop_
_entity.id
_entity.type
_entity.pdbx_description
1 polymer ?
#
loop_
_entity_poly.entity_id
_entity_poly.type
_entity_poly.pdbx_seq_one_letter_code
_entity_poly.pdbx_strand_id
1 'polypeptide(L)'
;MLFLVFYFILFITLIFQGTHIAGEVKTPLGTLPEEVGQNPVAAARWGILLITVGFFGSALGLLGFRSASVAAMRPAFLAAGVGVLALYGLWVVLLGRKPEFIGKAAVADDHGHAHH
;
A
#
# COMPACT_ATOMS: atom_id res chain seq x y z
N MET A 1 7.94 -2.34 -25.46
CA MET A 1 7.30 -1.11 -24.95
C MET A 1 6.31 -1.38 -23.83
N LEU A 2 5.37 -2.32 -24.00
CA LEU A 2 4.36 -2.66 -22.99
C LEU A 2 4.96 -3.03 -21.60
N PHE A 3 6.07 -3.75 -21.56
CA PHE A 3 6.81 -4.04 -20.32
C PHE A 3 7.16 -2.77 -19.52
N LEU A 4 7.70 -1.74 -20.19
CA LEU A 4 8.11 -0.50 -19.54
C LEU A 4 6.90 0.27 -19.01
N VAL A 5 5.77 0.23 -19.74
CA VAL A 5 4.52 0.84 -19.29
C VAL A 5 4.07 0.22 -17.97
N PHE A 6 3.95 -1.12 -17.92
CA PHE A 6 3.56 -1.81 -16.68
C PHE A 6 4.57 -1.62 -15.55
N TYR A 7 5.85 -1.59 -15.88
CA TYR A 7 6.92 -1.30 -14.92
C TYR A 7 6.70 0.05 -14.25
N PHE A 8 6.55 1.13 -15.02
CA PHE A 8 6.37 2.46 -14.43
C PHE A 8 5.03 2.61 -13.74
N ILE A 9 3.95 2.03 -14.27
CA ILE A 9 2.64 2.03 -13.62
C ILE A 9 2.74 1.41 -12.22
N LEU A 10 3.36 0.23 -12.10
CA LEU A 10 3.54 -0.43 -10.81
C LEU A 10 4.21 0.48 -9.79
N PHE A 11 5.37 1.08 -10.15
CA PHE A 11 6.11 1.90 -9.20
C PHE A 11 5.42 3.22 -8.87
N ILE A 12 4.70 3.83 -9.82
CA ILE A 12 3.85 5.00 -9.56
C ILE A 12 2.71 4.62 -8.62
N THR A 13 2.07 3.46 -8.83
CA THR A 13 1.02 2.95 -7.93
C THR A 13 1.55 2.75 -6.51
N LEU A 14 2.76 2.22 -6.34
CA LEU A 14 3.37 2.09 -5.01
C LEU A 14 3.56 3.47 -4.33
N ILE A 15 4.04 4.47 -5.06
CA ILE A 15 4.17 5.85 -4.52
C ILE A 15 2.81 6.40 -4.11
N PHE A 16 1.80 6.25 -4.96
CA PHE A 16 0.46 6.78 -4.71
C PHE A 16 -0.19 6.12 -3.50
N GLN A 17 -0.16 4.78 -3.43
CA GLN A 17 -0.67 4.02 -2.28
C GLN A 17 0.07 4.37 -1.00
N GLY A 18 1.40 4.45 -1.06
CA GLY A 18 2.20 4.80 0.12
C GLY A 18 1.91 6.22 0.63
N THR A 19 1.69 7.18 -0.29
CA THR A 19 1.32 8.55 0.05
C THR A 19 -0.07 8.62 0.67
N HIS A 20 -1.03 7.86 0.12
CA HIS A 20 -2.39 7.80 0.63
C HIS A 20 -2.42 7.31 2.09
N ILE A 21 -1.77 6.18 2.38
CA ILE A 21 -1.71 5.62 3.74
C ILE A 21 -0.97 6.55 4.70
N ALA A 22 0.16 7.14 4.27
CA ALA A 22 0.90 8.09 5.10
C ALA A 22 0.07 9.36 5.39
N GLY A 23 -0.81 9.75 4.46
CA GLY A 23 -1.78 10.83 4.63
C GLY A 23 -2.91 10.46 5.58
N GLU A 24 -3.48 9.25 5.47
CA GLU A 24 -4.54 8.75 6.36
C GLU A 24 -4.11 8.74 7.84
N VAL A 25 -2.83 8.46 8.13
CA VAL A 25 -2.30 8.52 9.50
C VAL A 25 -2.30 9.96 10.07
N LYS A 26 -2.11 10.98 9.22
CA LYS A 26 -2.05 12.39 9.65
C LYS A 26 -3.42 13.07 9.65
N THR A 27 -4.23 12.76 8.65
CA THR A 27 -5.56 13.34 8.40
C THR A 27 -6.46 12.22 7.88
N PRO A 28 -7.07 11.43 8.78
CA PRO A 28 -7.95 10.34 8.38
C PRO A 28 -9.12 10.90 7.58
N LEU A 29 -9.30 10.40 6.36
CA LEU A 29 -10.41 10.75 5.47
C LEU A 29 -11.69 10.06 5.98
N GLY A 30 -12.26 10.60 7.05
CA GLY A 30 -13.57 10.22 7.56
C GLY A 30 -13.58 9.35 8.83
N THR A 31 -14.77 9.27 9.42
CA THR A 31 -15.14 8.54 10.63
C THR A 31 -15.20 7.03 10.40
N LEU A 32 -14.12 6.42 9.89
CA LEU A 32 -14.02 4.97 9.86
C LEU A 32 -14.24 4.47 11.30
N PRO A 33 -15.20 3.56 11.54
CA PRO A 33 -15.41 2.97 12.86
C PRO A 33 -14.07 2.46 13.39
N GLU A 34 -13.79 2.65 14.68
CA GLU A 34 -12.47 2.32 15.25
C GLU A 34 -12.05 0.86 14.99
N GLU A 35 -13.03 0.00 14.77
CA GLU A 35 -12.98 -1.42 14.40
C GLU A 35 -12.31 -1.70 13.05
N VAL A 36 -12.40 -0.75 12.11
CA VAL A 36 -11.90 -0.84 10.74
C VAL A 36 -10.65 0.03 10.54
N GLY A 37 -10.31 0.86 11.54
CA GLY A 37 -9.13 1.72 11.52
C GLY A 37 -7.84 0.90 11.39
N GLN A 38 -6.90 1.37 10.57
CA GLN A 38 -5.60 0.72 10.45
C GLN A 38 -4.73 1.01 11.68
N ASN A 39 -3.84 0.07 12.05
CA ASN A 39 -2.82 0.36 13.05
C ASN A 39 -1.91 1.51 12.53
N PRO A 40 -1.91 2.69 13.17
CA PRO A 40 -1.31 3.89 12.60
C PRO A 40 0.21 3.78 12.45
N VAL A 41 0.90 3.06 13.35
CA VAL A 41 2.35 2.89 13.28
C VAL A 41 2.73 1.92 12.15
N ALA A 42 2.00 0.82 12.01
CA ALA A 42 2.23 -0.15 10.94
C ALA A 42 1.87 0.43 9.56
N ALA A 43 0.74 1.15 9.47
CA ALA A 43 0.31 1.86 8.28
C ALA A 43 1.35 2.90 7.83
N ALA A 44 1.87 3.72 8.75
CA ALA A 44 2.92 4.70 8.42
C ALA A 44 4.20 4.04 7.87
N ARG A 45 4.62 2.90 8.46
CA ARG A 45 5.79 2.14 7.99
C ARG A 45 5.56 1.58 6.58
N TRP A 46 4.38 1.01 6.32
CA TRP A 46 4.01 0.58 4.97
C TRP A 46 4.01 1.75 3.99
N GLY A 47 3.44 2.90 4.38
CA GLY A 47 3.46 4.12 3.57
C GLY A 47 4.87 4.52 3.13
N ILE A 48 5.81 4.61 4.08
CA ILE A 48 7.21 4.96 3.82
C ILE A 48 7.88 3.91 2.91
N LEU A 49 7.67 2.62 3.19
CA LEU A 49 8.26 1.53 2.40
C LEU A 49 7.78 1.58 0.95
N LEU A 50 6.48 1.73 0.72
CA LEU A 50 5.87 1.79 -0.61
C LEU A 50 6.38 3.00 -1.40
N ILE A 51 6.45 4.18 -0.78
CA ILE A 51 7.03 5.38 -1.40
C ILE A 51 8.49 5.14 -1.79
N THR A 52 9.27 4.57 -0.88
CA THR A 52 10.71 4.35 -1.07
C THR A 52 10.97 3.37 -2.22
N VAL A 53 10.31 2.21 -2.21
CA VAL A 53 10.41 1.20 -3.27
C VAL A 53 9.91 1.76 -4.60
N GLY A 54 8.77 2.47 -4.57
CA GLY A 54 8.21 3.18 -5.71
C GLY A 54 9.18 4.17 -6.36
N PHE A 55 9.82 5.00 -5.55
CA PHE A 55 10.78 5.99 -6.01
C PHE A 55 12.05 5.33 -6.58
N PHE A 56 12.68 4.40 -5.86
CA PHE A 56 13.88 3.72 -6.32
C PHE A 56 13.65 2.90 -7.60
N GLY A 57 12.52 2.20 -7.68
CA GLY A 57 12.15 1.45 -8.89
C GLY A 57 11.93 2.36 -10.10
N SER A 58 11.28 3.50 -9.91
CA SER A 58 11.11 4.52 -10.96
C SER A 58 12.45 5.11 -11.40
N ALA A 59 13.31 5.48 -10.46
CA ALA A 59 14.65 6.01 -10.75
C ALA A 59 15.51 5.00 -11.52
N LEU A 60 15.53 3.73 -11.10
CA LEU A 60 16.24 2.66 -11.82
C LEU A 60 15.64 2.43 -13.22
N GLY A 61 14.31 2.51 -13.34
CA GLY A 61 13.60 2.44 -14.61
C GLY A 61 14.11 3.52 -15.58
N LEU A 62 14.24 4.76 -15.12
CA LEU A 62 14.76 5.89 -15.90
C LEU A 62 16.25 5.73 -16.23
N LEU A 63 17.08 5.39 -15.23
CA LEU A 63 18.52 5.21 -15.41
C LEU A 63 18.86 4.07 -16.39
N GLY A 64 17.99 3.06 -16.49
CA GLY A 64 18.13 1.99 -17.48
C GLY A 64 18.04 2.46 -18.95
N PHE A 65 17.61 3.69 -19.24
CA PHE A 65 17.73 4.24 -20.60
C PHE A 65 19.16 4.72 -20.91
N ARG A 66 19.97 4.96 -19.87
CA ARG A 66 21.34 5.44 -20.02
C ARG A 66 22.37 4.33 -20.02
N SER A 67 22.08 3.19 -19.38
CA SER A 67 23.00 2.06 -19.25
C SER A 67 22.31 0.72 -19.46
N ALA A 68 22.89 -0.13 -20.30
CA ALA A 68 22.42 -1.48 -20.56
C ALA A 68 22.50 -2.39 -19.34
N SER A 69 23.51 -2.22 -18.48
CA SER A 69 23.65 -3.00 -17.24
C SER A 69 22.51 -2.70 -16.26
N VAL A 70 22.10 -1.44 -16.16
CA VAL A 70 20.97 -1.02 -15.32
C VAL A 70 19.65 -1.47 -15.94
N ALA A 71 19.52 -1.42 -17.27
CA ALA A 71 18.35 -1.93 -17.97
C ALA A 71 18.09 -3.43 -17.70
N ALA A 72 19.17 -4.23 -17.60
CA ALA A 72 19.10 -5.65 -17.30
C ALA A 72 18.54 -5.96 -15.89
N MET A 73 18.59 -5.00 -14.96
CA MET A 73 18.06 -5.16 -13.60
C MET A 73 16.54 -4.95 -13.52
N ARG A 74 15.91 -4.34 -14.53
CA ARG A 74 14.48 -4.00 -14.52
C ARG A 74 13.55 -5.20 -14.25
N PRO A 75 13.74 -6.40 -14.83
CA PRO A 75 12.87 -7.53 -14.53
C PRO A 75 12.92 -7.96 -13.06
N ALA A 76 14.11 -7.93 -12.45
CA ALA A 76 14.28 -8.26 -11.03
C ALA A 76 13.58 -7.23 -10.13
N PHE A 77 13.70 -5.94 -10.47
CA PHE A 77 13.00 -4.87 -9.76
C PHE A 77 11.49 -4.96 -9.93
N LEU A 78 10.99 -5.27 -11.14
CA LEU A 78 9.57 -5.50 -11.38
C LEU A 78 9.04 -6.62 -10.47
N ALA A 79 9.73 -7.76 -10.42
CA ALA A 79 9.36 -8.88 -9.57
C ALA A 79 9.34 -8.49 -8.07
N ALA A 80 10.36 -7.76 -7.61
CA ALA A 80 10.41 -7.25 -6.25
C ALA A 80 9.25 -6.28 -5.96
N GLY A 81 8.95 -5.36 -6.87
CA GLY A 81 7.84 -4.41 -6.74
C GLY A 81 6.47 -5.09 -6.68
N VAL A 82 6.26 -6.12 -7.51
CA VAL A 82 5.04 -6.95 -7.45
C VAL A 82 4.97 -7.71 -6.12
N GLY A 83 6.09 -8.26 -5.66
CA GLY A 83 6.17 -8.92 -4.35
C GLY A 83 5.81 -7.99 -3.19
N VAL A 84 6.35 -6.76 -3.19
CA VAL A 84 6.00 -5.73 -2.20
C VAL A 84 4.52 -5.37 -2.26
N LEU A 85 3.95 -5.21 -3.47
CA LEU A 85 2.52 -4.93 -3.63
C LEU A 85 1.65 -6.08 -3.10
N ALA A 86 2.03 -7.32 -3.37
CA ALA A 86 1.32 -8.50 -2.89
C ALA A 86 1.39 -8.63 -1.36
N LEU A 87 2.57 -8.40 -0.76
CA LEU A 87 2.75 -8.39 0.71
C LEU A 87 1.93 -7.27 1.35
N TYR A 88 1.91 -6.08 0.75
CA TYR A 88 1.09 -4.97 1.22
C TYR A 88 -0.41 -5.33 1.13
N GLY A 89 -0.87 -5.87 0.00
CA GLY A 89 -2.25 -6.32 -0.16
C GLY A 89 -2.65 -7.39 0.87
N LEU A 90 -1.76 -8.36 1.11
CA LEU A 90 -1.98 -9.39 2.13
C LEU A 90 -2.05 -8.78 3.53
N TRP A 91 -1.19 -7.81 3.84
CA TRP A 91 -1.23 -7.07 5.10
C TRP A 91 -2.56 -6.33 5.26
N VAL A 92 -3.03 -5.60 4.23
CA VAL A 92 -4.33 -4.91 4.26
C VAL A 92 -5.48 -5.87 4.56
N VAL A 93 -5.49 -7.04 3.91
CA VAL A 93 -6.55 -8.05 4.04
C VAL A 93 -6.52 -8.75 5.40
N LEU A 94 -5.34 -9.13 5.90
CA LEU A 94 -5.20 -10.00 7.08
C LEU A 94 -4.90 -9.27 8.39
N LEU A 95 -4.10 -8.20 8.31
CA LEU A 95 -3.42 -7.58 9.47
C LEU A 95 -3.63 -6.06 9.55
N GLY A 96 -4.39 -5.49 8.62
CA GLY A 96 -4.68 -4.06 8.56
C GLY A 96 -5.54 -3.60 9.73
N ARG A 97 -6.34 -4.48 10.34
CA ARG A 97 -7.21 -4.13 11.49
C ARG A 97 -6.39 -3.93 12.76
N LYS A 98 -6.78 -2.99 13.63
CA LYS A 98 -6.16 -2.89 14.97
C LYS A 98 -6.28 -4.25 15.70
N PRO A 99 -5.25 -4.67 16.46
CA PRO A 99 -5.22 -5.97 17.13
C PRO A 99 -6.42 -6.25 18.04
N GLU A 100 -7.05 -5.19 18.54
CA GLU A 100 -8.25 -5.16 19.40
C GLU A 100 -9.54 -5.66 18.71
N PHE A 101 -9.52 -5.79 17.37
CA PHE A 101 -10.67 -6.20 16.54
C PHE A 101 -10.37 -7.42 15.66
N ILE A 102 -9.21 -8.05 15.81
CA ILE A 102 -8.89 -9.32 15.15
C ILE A 102 -9.73 -10.43 15.80
N GLY A 103 -10.62 -11.05 15.01
CA GLY A 103 -11.49 -12.14 15.47
C GLY A 103 -12.84 -11.71 16.06
N LYS A 104 -13.13 -10.40 16.16
CA LYS A 104 -14.49 -9.92 16.42
C LYS A 104 -15.27 -9.85 15.11
N ALA A 105 -16.51 -10.35 15.10
CA ALA A 105 -17.42 -10.09 14.00
C ALA A 105 -17.53 -8.57 13.82
N ALA A 106 -17.56 -8.09 12.59
CA ALA A 106 -17.97 -6.72 12.32
C ALA A 106 -19.44 -6.66 12.75
N VAL A 107 -19.67 -6.25 14.00
CA VAL A 107 -21.02 -6.06 14.50
C VAL A 107 -21.49 -4.85 13.73
N ALA A 108 -22.31 -5.10 12.70
CA ALA A 108 -23.24 -4.09 12.27
C ALA A 108 -23.99 -3.75 13.55
N ASP A 109 -23.71 -2.57 14.11
CA ASP A 109 -24.55 -2.00 15.16
C ASP A 109 -25.97 -2.16 14.64
N ASP A 110 -26.69 -3.06 15.30
CA ASP A 110 -28.11 -3.24 15.14
C ASP A 110 -28.66 -1.83 15.23
N HIS A 111 -29.16 -1.30 14.10
CA HIS A 111 -29.92 -0.07 14.09
C HIS A 111 -31.19 -0.37 14.86
N GLY A 112 -31.06 -0.35 16.18
CA GLY A 112 -32.12 -0.50 17.13
C GLY A 112 -33.13 0.56 16.77
N HIS A 113 -34.18 0.13 16.09
CA HIS A 113 -35.48 0.72 16.22
C HIS A 113 -35.85 0.63 17.70
N ALA A 114 -35.33 1.58 18.49
CA ALA A 114 -35.81 1.87 19.83
C ALA A 114 -37.21 2.47 19.66
N HIS A 115 -38.17 1.60 19.42
CA HIS A 115 -39.55 1.85 19.77
C HIS A 115 -39.62 1.87 21.29
N HIS A 116 -39.75 3.06 21.86
CA HIS A 116 -40.51 3.30 23.09
C HIS A 116 -40.96 4.76 23.15
#